data_AF-A0A9K3DPL1-F1
#
_entry.id   AF-A0A9K3DPL1-F1
#
_cell.length_a   1.000
_cell.length_b   1.000
_cell.length_c   1.000
_cell.angle_alpha   90.00
_cell.angle_beta   90.00
_cell.angle_gamma   90.00
#
_symmetry.space_group_name_H-M   'P 1'
#
loop_
_entity.id
_entity.type
_entity.pdbx_description
1 polymer ?
#
loop_
_entity_poly.entity_id
_entity_poly.type
_entity_poly.pdbx_seq_one_letter_code
_entity_poly.pdbx_strand_id
1 'polypeptide(L)'
;MGVCCIAKSPHDPNTLFTGSYDENLRVWDVRSISRLVNETSINLGGGVWRIKNHSVVPRLILAACMHNGFAIVKVDGNEVKVVETYNKHDSLAYGADWYRGSIRDVCKMQHINYIN
;
A
#
# COMPACT_ATOMS: atom_id res chain seq x y z
N MET A 1 -7.33 -18.41 1.41
CA MET A 1 -7.07 -17.53 0.25
C MET A 1 -5.57 -17.30 0.11
N GLY A 2 -5.06 -17.05 -1.10
CA GLY A 2 -3.61 -16.95 -1.37
C GLY A 2 -3.02 -15.55 -1.18
N VAL A 3 -1.71 -15.48 -0.89
CA VAL A 3 -0.93 -14.25 -0.90
C VAL A 3 -0.73 -13.79 -2.35
N CYS A 4 -1.00 -12.51 -2.64
CA CYS A 4 -0.90 -11.95 -3.99
C CYS A 4 0.20 -10.89 -4.13
N CYS A 5 0.67 -10.29 -3.04
CA CYS A 5 1.86 -9.44 -3.07
C CYS A 5 2.65 -9.47 -1.77
N ILE A 6 3.93 -9.11 -1.89
CA ILE A 6 4.91 -9.02 -0.79
C ILE A 6 5.75 -7.74 -0.98
N ALA A 7 5.99 -7.00 0.09
CA ALA A 7 6.78 -5.76 0.04
C ALA A 7 7.62 -5.59 1.32
N LYS A 8 8.93 -5.40 1.16
CA LYS A 8 9.83 -5.10 2.28
C LYS A 8 9.76 -3.62 2.66
N SER A 9 9.82 -3.31 3.96
CA SER A 9 9.95 -1.94 4.43
C SER A 9 11.30 -1.35 4.03
N PRO A 10 11.35 -0.16 3.39
CA PRO A 10 12.61 0.54 3.12
C PRO A 10 13.21 1.19 4.38
N HIS A 11 12.44 1.30 5.46
CA HIS A 11 12.82 2.02 6.68
C HIS A 11 13.18 1.08 7.85
N ASP A 12 12.84 -0.20 7.75
CA ASP A 12 13.16 -1.20 8.76
C ASP A 12 13.48 -2.53 8.08
N PRO A 13 14.72 -3.04 8.18
CA PRO A 13 15.11 -4.29 7.55
C PRO A 13 14.34 -5.50 8.06
N ASN A 14 13.70 -5.39 9.24
CA ASN A 14 12.97 -6.49 9.86
C ASN A 14 11.48 -6.50 9.51
N THR A 15 10.94 -5.41 8.94
CA THR A 15 9.51 -5.31 8.63
C THR A 15 9.20 -5.72 7.20
N LEU A 16 8.17 -6.56 7.04
CA LEU A 16 7.65 -7.04 5.76
C LEU A 16 6.12 -6.88 5.73
N PHE A 17 5.57 -6.62 4.55
CA PHE A 17 4.14 -6.52 4.31
C PHE A 17 3.69 -7.56 3.29
N THR A 18 2.49 -8.10 3.48
CA THR A 18 1.85 -8.97 2.49
C THR A 18 0.42 -8.55 2.25
N GLY A 19 -0.01 -8.65 0.99
CA GLY A 19 -1.41 -8.54 0.59
C GLY A 19 -1.95 -9.90 0.14
N SER A 20 -3.24 -10.14 0.36
CA SER A 20 -3.87 -11.43 0.13
C SER A 20 -5.28 -11.29 -0.44
N TYR A 21 -5.78 -12.37 -1.06
CA TYR A 21 -7.14 -12.48 -1.56
C TYR A 21 -8.20 -12.58 -0.45
N ASP A 22 -7.82 -12.81 0.81
CA ASP A 22 -8.72 -12.64 1.96
C ASP A 22 -8.83 -11.17 2.41
N GLU A 23 -8.53 -10.23 1.51
CA GLU A 23 -8.71 -8.79 1.68
C GLU A 23 -7.83 -8.14 2.76
N ASN A 24 -6.91 -8.91 3.36
CA ASN A 24 -6.08 -8.43 4.44
C ASN A 24 -4.70 -7.97 3.95
N LEU A 25 -4.30 -6.79 4.41
CA LEU A 25 -2.91 -6.36 4.48
C LEU A 25 -2.35 -6.79 5.84
N ARG A 26 -1.20 -7.47 5.84
CA ARG A 26 -0.53 -7.95 7.07
C ARG A 26 0.86 -7.36 7.21
N VAL A 27 1.24 -7.08 8.46
CA VAL A 27 2.58 -6.66 8.85
C VAL A 27 3.29 -7.82 9.53
N TRP A 28 4.55 -8.05 9.18
CA TRP A 28 5.38 -9.13 9.70
C TRP A 28 6.72 -8.59 10.19
N ASP A 29 7.21 -9.11 11.31
CA ASP A 29 8.61 -8.98 11.71
C ASP A 29 9.34 -10.28 11.39
N VAL A 30 10.29 -10.20 10.45
CA VAL A 30 11.01 -11.36 9.90
C VAL A 30 11.91 -12.06 10.93
N ARG A 31 12.20 -11.41 12.06
CA ARG A 31 12.95 -12.02 13.17
C ARG A 31 12.10 -13.03 13.95
N SER A 32 10.78 -13.02 13.76
CA SER A 32 9.85 -13.95 14.38
C SER A 32 8.78 -14.39 13.37
N ILE A 33 9.19 -15.14 12.34
CA ILE A 33 8.27 -15.65 11.30
C ILE A 33 7.39 -16.79 11.79
N SER A 34 7.83 -17.55 12.79
CA SER A 34 7.08 -18.69 13.33
C SER A 34 5.86 -18.30 14.18
N ARG A 35 5.73 -17.02 14.52
CA ARG A 35 4.62 -16.48 15.31
C ARG A 35 4.28 -15.10 14.76
N LEU A 36 3.06 -14.89 14.25
CA LEU A 36 2.64 -13.56 13.81
C LEU A 36 3.00 -12.55 14.92
N VAL A 37 3.83 -11.57 14.59
CA VAL A 37 4.20 -10.53 15.54
C VAL A 37 3.02 -9.60 15.61
N ASN A 38 2.09 -9.94 16.49
CA ASN A 38 0.75 -9.37 16.61
C ASN A 38 -0.12 -9.59 15.36
N GLU A 39 -1.42 -9.75 15.57
CA GLU A 39 -2.43 -9.75 14.50
C GLU A 39 -2.61 -8.34 13.93
N THR A 40 -1.51 -7.69 13.53
CA THR A 40 -1.52 -6.42 12.79
C THR A 40 -1.88 -6.68 11.34
N SER A 41 -3.13 -7.14 11.16
CA SER A 41 -3.80 -7.23 9.88
C SER A 41 -4.93 -6.22 9.81
N ILE A 42 -5.15 -5.67 8.63
CA ILE A 42 -6.31 -4.82 8.37
C ILE A 42 -7.03 -5.33 7.12
N ASN A 43 -8.34 -5.54 7.24
CA ASN A 43 -9.18 -5.83 6.10
C ASN A 43 -9.41 -4.52 5.32
N LEU A 44 -9.10 -4.55 4.02
CA LEU A 44 -9.22 -3.41 3.12
C LEU A 44 -10.40 -3.55 2.14
N GLY A 45 -11.32 -4.48 2.41
CA GLY A 45 -12.58 -4.66 1.68
C GLY A 45 -12.41 -5.12 0.25
N GLY A 46 -11.30 -5.76 -0.12
CA GLY A 46 -11.03 -6.33 -1.44
C GLY A 46 -9.62 -6.90 -1.54
N GLY A 47 -9.39 -7.84 -2.46
CA GLY A 47 -8.08 -8.51 -2.62
C GLY A 47 -6.91 -7.54 -2.79
N VAL A 48 -5.89 -7.63 -1.93
CA VAL A 48 -4.81 -6.63 -1.84
C VAL A 48 -3.69 -6.94 -2.83
N TRP A 49 -3.89 -6.59 -4.10
CA TRP A 49 -3.01 -7.00 -5.21
C TRP A 49 -1.68 -6.25 -5.29
N ARG A 50 -1.60 -5.05 -4.72
CA ARG A 50 -0.39 -4.23 -4.75
C ARG A 50 -0.19 -3.51 -3.42
N ILE A 51 1.04 -3.53 -2.92
CA ILE A 51 1.50 -2.77 -1.76
C ILE A 51 2.74 -1.97 -2.15
N LYS A 52 2.78 -0.68 -1.80
CA LYS A 52 3.94 0.20 -1.99
C LYS A 52 4.21 1.03 -0.74
N ASN A 53 5.39 0.84 -0.17
CA ASN A 53 5.88 1.69 0.91
C ASN A 53 6.25 3.09 0.39
N HIS A 54 5.91 4.11 1.17
CA HIS A 54 6.39 5.46 0.91
C HIS A 54 7.91 5.52 1.18
N SER A 55 8.68 6.08 0.24
CA SER A 55 10.16 6.06 0.31
C SER A 55 10.74 7.00 1.37
N VAL A 56 10.07 8.13 1.65
CA VAL A 56 10.53 9.13 2.64
C VAL A 56 9.76 9.03 3.96
N VAL A 57 8.43 9.04 3.94
CA VAL A 57 7.58 8.92 5.13
C VAL A 57 7.57 7.46 5.62
N PRO A 58 8.12 7.17 6.81
CA PRO A 58 8.12 5.82 7.33
C PRO A 58 6.71 5.34 7.65
N ARG A 59 6.49 4.03 7.47
CA ARG A 59 5.26 3.32 7.89
C ARG A 59 3.97 3.80 7.19
N LEU A 60 4.08 4.54 6.11
CA LEU A 60 2.97 4.92 5.23
C LEU A 60 2.97 4.01 4.00
N ILE A 61 1.83 3.38 3.75
CA ILE A 61 1.70 2.30 2.77
C ILE A 61 0.53 2.63 1.84
N LEU A 62 0.74 2.46 0.54
CA LEU A 62 -0.29 2.53 -0.48
C LEU A 62 -0.69 1.11 -0.88
N ALA A 63 -1.98 0.82 -0.87
CA ALA A 63 -2.55 -0.44 -1.28
C ALA A 63 -3.49 -0.25 -2.49
N ALA A 64 -3.41 -1.16 -3.47
CA ALA A 64 -4.45 -1.34 -4.48
C ALA A 64 -5.27 -2.59 -4.13
N CYS A 65 -6.57 -2.38 -3.93
CA CYS A 65 -7.51 -3.35 -3.39
C CYS A 65 -8.53 -3.67 -4.48
N MET A 66 -8.34 -4.80 -5.17
CA MET A 66 -9.13 -5.31 -6.30
C MET A 66 -10.39 -4.51 -6.67
N HIS A 67 -11.47 -4.64 -5.90
CA HIS A 67 -12.75 -3.97 -6.16
C HIS A 67 -13.07 -2.83 -5.17
N ASN A 68 -12.17 -2.52 -4.24
CA ASN A 68 -12.34 -1.46 -3.25
C ASN A 68 -11.36 -0.29 -3.44
N GLY A 69 -10.90 -0.11 -4.69
CA GLY A 69 -10.05 1.00 -5.08
C GLY A 69 -8.68 0.99 -4.41
N PHE A 70 -8.29 2.11 -3.84
CA PHE A 70 -6.98 2.30 -3.22
C PHE A 70 -7.12 2.76 -1.77
N ALA A 71 -6.17 2.36 -0.93
CA ALA A 71 -6.11 2.77 0.46
C ALA A 71 -4.71 3.25 0.84
N ILE A 72 -4.66 4.30 1.65
CA ILE A 72 -3.47 4.71 2.39
C ILE A 72 -3.57 4.13 3.79
N VAL A 73 -2.60 3.32 4.17
CA VAL A 73 -2.51 2.65 5.47
C VAL A 73 -1.30 3.19 6.22
N LYS A 74 -1.48 3.49 7.50
CA LYS A 74 -0.40 3.87 8.41
C LYS A 74 -0.23 2.80 9.48
N VAL A 75 1.03 2.46 9.75
CA VAL A 75 1.42 1.52 10.80
C VAL A 75 2.12 2.31 11.90
N ASP A 76 1.59 2.25 13.12
CA ASP A 76 2.15 2.94 14.29
C ASP A 76 2.32 1.91 15.42
N GLY A 77 3.55 1.37 15.57
CA GLY A 77 3.81 0.29 16.52
C GLY A 77 3.02 -0.98 16.15
N ASN A 78 2.09 -1.39 17.01
CA ASN A 78 1.19 -2.53 16.80
C ASN A 78 -0.20 -2.11 16.29
N GLU A 79 -0.40 -0.86 15.90
CA GLU A 79 -1.65 -0.37 15.33
C GLU A 79 -1.51 -0.23 13.81
N VAL A 80 -2.49 -0.74 13.06
CA VAL A 80 -2.60 -0.56 11.62
C VAL A 80 -3.94 0.12 11.34
N LYS A 81 -3.91 1.26 10.65
CA LYS A 81 -5.12 2.03 10.35
C LYS A 81 -5.16 2.52 8.91
N VAL A 82 -6.36 2.53 8.34
CA VAL A 82 -6.62 3.26 7.09
C VAL A 82 -6.65 4.75 7.42
N VAL A 83 -5.85 5.52 6.68
CA VAL A 83 -5.78 6.98 6.77
C VAL A 83 -6.67 7.62 5.70
N GLU A 84 -6.69 7.05 4.50
CA GLU A 84 -7.45 7.60 3.37
C GLU A 84 -7.84 6.48 2.40
N THR A 85 -8.91 6.69 1.63
CA THR A 85 -9.34 5.78 0.56
C THR A 85 -9.68 6.53 -0.73
N TYR A 86 -9.53 5.86 -1.86
CA TYR A 86 -9.99 6.35 -3.16
C TYR A 86 -10.71 5.23 -3.90
N ASN A 87 -12.02 5.38 -4.07
CA ASN A 87 -12.91 4.39 -4.68
C ASN A 87 -13.87 5.02 -5.71
N LYS A 88 -13.50 6.15 -6.32
CA LYS A 88 -14.34 6.89 -7.29
C LYS A 88 -14.30 6.29 -8.71
N HIS A 89 -14.00 5.00 -8.84
CA HIS A 89 -13.94 4.30 -10.13
C HIS A 89 -14.59 2.92 -9.99
N ASP A 90 -15.17 2.43 -11.09
CA ASP A 90 -15.84 1.12 -11.11
C ASP A 90 -14.93 -0.02 -11.62
N SER A 91 -13.70 0.33 -12.07
CA SER A 91 -12.71 -0.64 -12.56
C SER A 91 -11.91 -1.30 -11.44
N LEU A 92 -11.20 -2.38 -11.77
CA LEU A 92 -10.30 -3.05 -10.84
C LEU A 92 -9.06 -2.18 -10.53
N ALA A 93 -8.71 -2.08 -9.25
CA ALA A 93 -7.47 -1.46 -8.79
C ALA A 93 -6.35 -2.51 -8.70
N TYR A 94 -5.48 -2.56 -9.72
CA TYR A 94 -4.40 -3.55 -9.82
C TYR A 94 -2.98 -2.98 -9.68
N GLY A 95 -2.81 -1.67 -9.85
CA GLY A 95 -1.48 -1.04 -9.87
C GLY A 95 -1.47 0.34 -9.25
N ALA A 96 -0.45 0.61 -8.42
CA ALA A 96 -0.23 1.90 -7.77
C ALA A 96 1.27 2.10 -7.48
N ASP A 97 1.72 3.36 -7.44
CA ASP A 97 3.06 3.75 -6.96
C ASP A 97 3.07 5.19 -6.42
N TRP A 98 4.10 5.51 -5.64
CA TRP A 98 4.33 6.84 -5.11
C TRP A 98 5.08 7.70 -6.12
N TYR A 99 4.54 8.87 -6.42
CA TYR A 99 5.28 9.88 -7.19
C TYR A 99 6.44 10.44 -6.36
N ARG A 100 7.65 10.49 -6.95
CA ARG A 100 8.89 10.90 -6.25
C ARG A 100 9.42 12.27 -6.65
N GLY A 101 8.80 12.92 -7.63
CA GLY A 101 9.21 14.25 -8.11
C GLY A 101 8.65 15.38 -7.23
N SER A 102 9.04 16.62 -7.53
CA SER A 102 8.43 17.77 -6.87
C SER A 102 7.05 18.05 -7.47
N ILE A 103 6.15 18.69 -6.71
CA ILE A 103 4.83 19.07 -7.25
C ILE A 103 4.94 20.00 -8.46
N ARG A 104 6.04 20.76 -8.57
CA ARG A 104 6.34 21.62 -9.73
C ARG A 104 6.57 20.81 -11.00
N ASP A 105 7.04 19.57 -10.89
CA ASP A 105 7.28 18.68 -12.02
C ASP A 105 5.97 18.06 -12.53
N VAL A 106 4.97 17.89 -11.65
CA VAL A 106 3.62 17.42 -12.02
C VAL A 106 2.89 18.46 -12.88
N CYS A 107 2.94 19.74 -12.50
CA CYS A 107 2.30 20.82 -13.26
C CYS A 107 2.91 20.99 -14.67
N LYS A 108 4.20 20.69 -14.84
CA LYS A 108 4.85 20.69 -16.16
C LYS A 108 4.34 19.58 -17.07
N MET A 109 4.03 18.39 -16.53
CA MET A 109 3.46 17.28 -17.31
C MET A 109 2.06 17.57 -17.83
N GLN A 110 1.21 18.25 -17.06
CA GLN A 110 -0.13 18.63 -17.52
C GLN A 110 -0.09 19.63 -18.69
N HIS A 111 0.95 20.45 -18.77
CA HIS A 111 1.12 21.43 -19.84
C HIS A 111 1.66 20.86 -21.17
N ILE A 112 2.15 19.61 -21.19
CA ILE A 112 2.72 18.97 -22.39
C ILE A 112 1.65 18.23 -23.22
N ASN A 113 0.43 18.06 -22.70
CA ASN A 113 -0.66 17.38 -23.42
C ASN A 113 -1.63 18.32 -24.18
N TYR A 114 -1.22 19.55 -24.47
CA TYR A 114 -1.94 20.47 -25.37
C TYR A 114 -0.99 21.07 -26.41
N ILE A 115 -0.44 20.23 -27.27
CA ILE A 115 0.09 20.66 -28.57
C ILE A 115 -0.38 19.63 -29.58
N ASN A 116 -1.07 20.12 -30.60
CA ASN A 116 -1.82 19.38 -31.63
C ASN A 116 -1.12 18.16 -32.22
#